data_AF-A0A9D8AQ76-F1
#
_entry.id   AF-A0A9D8AQ76-F1
#
_cell.length_a   1.000
_cell.length_b   1.000
_cell.length_c   1.000
_cell.angle_alpha   90.00
_cell.angle_beta   90.00
_cell.angle_gamma   90.00
#
_symmetry.space_group_name_H-M   'P 1'
#
loop_
_entity.id
_entity.type
_entity.pdbx_description
1 polymer ?
#
loop_
_entity_poly.entity_id
_entity_poly.type
_entity_poly.pdbx_seq_one_letter_code
_entity_poly.pdbx_strand_id
1 'polypeptide(L)'
;MSGQVAFRIINIGTLSMNKFWGETERVHPVSATCALLEAGGHRLLVDPSPHPEPLRSLLFDRTGLSPASVDAVFLTHWHGDHRFGIELFEGKPWLMAQAGLAEWRERSPEDARWIDRFHPAEERLPPGIELYPTPGHTLGHHSLIADTRWGPLVVTGDAAMNVEFYEAGEGYHNSVDFEQAAETIRRIKKAAALVIPGHGNLILNR
;
A
#
# COMPACT_ATOMS: atom_id res chain seq x y z
N MET A 1 17.09 0.34 -20.59
CA MET A 1 16.85 -0.83 -19.71
C MET A 1 16.53 -0.25 -18.35
N SER A 2 15.26 -0.28 -17.94
CA SER A 2 14.89 0.07 -16.56
C SER A 2 15.64 -0.89 -15.63
N GLY A 3 16.34 -0.35 -14.64
CA GLY A 3 16.96 -1.18 -13.61
C GLY A 3 15.88 -1.95 -12.85
N GLN A 4 16.22 -3.16 -12.38
CA GLN A 4 15.32 -3.93 -11.52
C GLN A 4 14.99 -3.13 -10.26
N VAL A 5 13.72 -3.11 -9.86
CA VAL A 5 13.26 -2.44 -8.65
C VAL A 5 13.72 -3.22 -7.43
N ALA A 6 14.38 -2.52 -6.50
CA ALA A 6 14.68 -3.06 -5.17
C ALA A 6 13.55 -2.68 -4.21
N PHE A 7 13.32 -3.51 -3.19
CA PHE A 7 12.31 -3.22 -2.17
C PHE A 7 12.78 -3.59 -0.76
N ARG A 8 12.26 -2.88 0.23
CA ARG A 8 12.42 -3.15 1.67
C ARG A 8 11.06 -3.01 2.36
N ILE A 9 10.66 -3.99 3.16
CA ILE A 9 9.53 -3.82 4.08
C ILE A 9 10.03 -3.05 5.31
N ILE A 10 9.42 -1.90 5.56
CA ILE A 10 9.75 -0.99 6.67
C ILE A 10 8.94 -1.38 7.91
N ASN A 11 7.65 -1.60 7.74
CA ASN A 11 6.73 -2.07 8.78
C ASN A 11 5.95 -3.28 8.26
N ILE A 12 5.80 -4.31 9.10
CA ILE A 12 4.83 -5.39 8.84
C ILE A 12 3.54 -4.97 9.52
N GLY A 13 2.48 -4.78 8.72
CA GLY A 13 1.21 -4.32 9.22
C GLY A 13 0.47 -5.35 10.06
N THR A 14 -0.55 -4.87 10.77
CA THR A 14 -1.46 -5.64 11.62
C THR A 14 -2.90 -5.29 11.30
N LEU A 15 -3.75 -6.31 11.16
CA LEU A 15 -5.19 -6.12 11.09
C LEU A 15 -5.73 -5.77 12.47
N SER A 16 -6.83 -5.02 12.52
CA SER A 16 -7.55 -4.79 13.78
C SER A 16 -8.33 -6.04 14.24
N MET A 17 -8.73 -6.90 13.30
CA MET A 17 -9.40 -8.18 13.54
C MET A 17 -9.14 -9.14 12.39
N ASN A 18 -9.16 -10.45 12.65
CA ASN A 18 -9.03 -11.47 11.63
C ASN A 18 -10.02 -12.62 11.85
N LYS A 19 -11.01 -12.72 10.94
CA LYS A 19 -12.02 -13.78 10.99
C LYS A 19 -11.42 -15.20 10.89
N PHE A 20 -10.27 -15.36 10.23
CA PHE A 20 -9.58 -16.64 10.12
C PHE A 20 -8.92 -17.07 11.43
N TRP A 21 -8.78 -16.16 12.39
CA TRP A 21 -8.34 -16.44 13.75
C TRP A 21 -9.51 -16.55 14.74
N GLY A 22 -10.76 -16.51 14.25
CA GLY A 22 -11.97 -16.55 15.07
C GLY A 22 -12.34 -15.21 15.71
N GLU A 23 -11.74 -14.10 15.26
CA GLU A 23 -12.00 -12.77 15.81
C GLU A 23 -13.21 -12.13 15.12
N THR A 24 -14.20 -11.71 15.92
CA THR A 24 -15.43 -11.04 15.45
C THR A 24 -15.48 -9.57 15.82
N GLU A 25 -14.51 -9.09 16.59
CA GLU A 25 -14.38 -7.70 17.06
C GLU A 25 -12.93 -7.25 16.94
N ARG A 26 -12.70 -5.93 16.97
CA ARG A 26 -11.36 -5.35 16.89
C ARG A 26 -10.61 -5.60 18.21
N VAL A 27 -9.54 -6.39 18.13
CA VAL A 27 -8.73 -6.78 19.30
C VAL A 27 -7.25 -6.39 19.17
N HIS A 28 -6.83 -5.91 18.00
CA HIS A 28 -5.47 -5.49 17.72
C HIS A 28 -5.39 -4.00 17.31
N PRO A 29 -4.28 -3.31 17.56
CA PRO A 29 -3.99 -2.05 16.89
C PRO A 29 -3.84 -2.28 15.38
N VAL A 30 -4.44 -1.42 14.58
CA VAL A 30 -4.31 -1.48 13.11
C VAL A 30 -3.06 -0.74 12.66
N SER A 31 -2.34 -1.31 11.70
CA SER A 31 -1.28 -0.64 10.96
C SER A 31 -1.12 -1.29 9.59
N ALA A 32 -0.88 -0.51 8.54
CA ALA A 32 -0.57 -1.03 7.22
C ALA A 32 0.92 -1.44 7.09
N THR A 33 1.18 -2.39 6.22
CA THR A 33 2.51 -2.79 5.79
C THR A 33 3.10 -1.68 4.95
N CYS A 34 4.17 -1.06 5.46
CA CYS A 34 4.86 0.03 4.78
C CYS A 34 6.06 -0.53 4.02
N ALA A 35 6.18 -0.20 2.73
CA ALA A 35 7.27 -0.67 1.88
C ALA A 35 8.00 0.48 1.19
N LEU A 36 9.33 0.39 1.13
CA LEU A 36 10.17 1.28 0.32
C LEU A 36 10.51 0.59 -0.99
N LEU A 37 10.18 1.22 -2.12
CA LEU A 37 10.57 0.81 -3.46
C LEU A 37 11.66 1.75 -3.98
N GLU A 38 12.73 1.18 -4.54
CA GLU A 38 13.85 1.92 -5.11
C GLU A 38 14.04 1.56 -6.58
N ALA A 39 13.93 2.56 -7.46
CA ALA A 39 14.02 2.38 -8.92
C ALA A 39 14.72 3.57 -9.56
N GLY A 40 15.77 3.33 -10.36
CA GLY A 40 16.49 4.39 -11.06
C GLY A 40 17.10 5.47 -10.14
N GLY A 41 17.41 5.13 -8.89
CA GLY A 41 17.89 6.07 -7.88
C GLY A 41 16.80 6.86 -7.14
N HIS A 42 15.53 6.67 -7.50
CA HIS A 42 14.38 7.25 -6.81
C HIS A 42 13.83 6.31 -5.75
N ARG A 43 13.35 6.88 -4.64
CA ARG A 43 12.79 6.19 -3.49
C ARG A 43 11.33 6.55 -3.27
N LEU A 44 10.44 5.59 -3.46
CA LEU A 44 9.01 5.70 -3.25
C LEU A 44 8.60 4.92 -2.01
N LEU A 45 8.04 5.58 -1.00
CA LEU A 45 7.50 4.91 0.18
C LEU A 45 6.00 4.68 0.02
N VAL A 46 5.54 3.45 0.22
CA VAL A 46 4.14 3.05 0.09
C VAL A 46 3.52 2.89 1.47
N ASP A 47 2.33 3.47 1.65
CA ASP A 47 1.49 3.39 2.86
C ASP A 47 2.26 3.63 4.18
N PRO A 48 2.73 4.87 4.44
CA PRO A 48 3.43 5.25 5.67
C PRO A 48 2.51 5.20 6.89
N SER A 49 2.22 3.98 7.35
CA SER A 49 1.24 3.71 8.39
C SER A 49 1.71 3.99 9.80
N PRO A 50 2.84 3.44 10.32
CA PRO A 50 3.20 3.70 11.70
C PRO A 50 3.29 5.20 11.97
N HIS A 51 2.90 5.64 13.17
CA HIS A 51 3.02 7.05 13.56
C HIS A 51 4.47 7.57 13.36
N PRO A 52 4.67 8.91 13.24
CA PRO A 52 5.92 9.47 12.71
C PRO A 52 7.20 8.98 13.38
N GLU A 53 7.25 8.92 14.72
CA GLU A 53 8.47 8.50 15.42
C GLU A 53 8.79 7.00 15.25
N PRO A 54 7.85 6.05 15.47
CA PRO A 54 8.05 4.66 15.10
C PRO A 54 8.45 4.46 13.63
N LEU A 55 7.82 5.17 12.69
CA LEU A 55 8.14 5.07 11.27
C LEU A 55 9.56 5.56 10.96
N ARG A 56 9.99 6.66 11.61
CA ARG A 56 11.37 7.17 11.48
C ARG A 56 12.39 6.12 11.93
N SER A 57 12.19 5.52 13.10
CA SER A 57 13.06 4.47 13.62
C SER A 57 13.08 3.25 12.72
N LEU A 58 11.91 2.73 12.32
CA LEU A 58 11.81 1.58 11.43
C LEU A 58 12.46 1.84 10.07
N LEU A 59 12.27 3.02 9.48
CA LEU A 59 12.92 3.39 8.23
C LEU A 59 14.45 3.29 8.38
N PHE A 60 14.99 3.89 9.44
CA PHE A 60 16.44 3.86 9.69
C PHE A 60 16.95 2.45 9.95
N ASP A 61 16.30 1.69 10.85
CA ASP A 61 16.73 0.34 11.21
C ASP A 61 16.70 -0.62 10.02
N ARG A 62 15.77 -0.43 9.09
CA ARG A 62 15.59 -1.30 7.93
C ARG A 62 16.41 -0.87 6.72
N THR A 63 16.93 0.35 6.65
CA THR A 63 17.55 0.87 5.42
C THR A 63 18.83 1.68 5.62
N GLY A 64 19.08 2.18 6.84
CA GLY A 64 20.11 3.18 7.14
C GLY A 64 19.75 4.59 6.66
N LEU A 65 18.53 4.81 6.16
CA LEU A 65 18.09 6.07 5.57
C LEU A 65 17.30 6.93 6.56
N SER A 66 17.35 8.25 6.35
CA SER A 66 16.48 9.21 7.04
C SER A 66 15.25 9.55 6.17
N PRO A 67 14.16 10.09 6.75
CA PRO A 67 12.99 10.49 5.96
C PRO A 67 13.30 11.48 4.83
N ALA A 68 14.35 12.29 4.98
CA ALA A 68 14.78 13.26 3.97
C ALA A 68 15.19 12.60 2.64
N SER A 69 15.62 11.34 2.66
CA SER A 69 16.07 10.62 1.45
C SER A 69 14.94 9.94 0.67
N VAL A 70 13.71 9.98 1.17
CA VAL A 70 12.51 9.55 0.42
C VAL A 70 12.13 10.64 -0.56
N ASP A 71 11.86 10.27 -1.80
CA ASP A 71 11.57 11.25 -2.86
C ASP A 71 10.08 11.54 -2.97
N ALA A 72 9.24 10.52 -2.77
CA ALA A 72 7.78 10.65 -2.76
C ALA A 72 7.15 9.55 -1.88
N VAL A 73 5.90 9.78 -1.48
CA VAL A 73 5.07 8.76 -0.83
C VAL A 73 3.89 8.42 -1.73
N PHE A 74 3.44 7.17 -1.72
CA PHE A 74 2.25 6.70 -2.41
C PHE A 74 1.28 6.06 -1.43
N LEU A 75 0.00 6.40 -1.55
CA LEU A 75 -1.08 5.71 -0.85
C LEU A 75 -1.87 4.82 -1.80
N THR A 76 -2.08 3.58 -1.39
CA THR A 76 -2.90 2.62 -2.14
C THR A 76 -4.38 3.02 -2.17
N HIS A 77 -4.86 3.60 -1.08
CA HIS A 77 -6.18 4.20 -0.94
C HIS A 77 -6.23 5.18 0.25
N TRP A 78 -7.41 5.75 0.52
CA TRP A 78 -7.58 6.91 1.39
C TRP A 78 -7.89 6.61 2.87
N HIS A 79 -7.93 5.35 3.30
CA HIS A 79 -8.19 5.07 4.72
C HIS A 79 -7.07 5.58 5.65
N GLY A 80 -7.44 5.84 6.91
CA GLY A 80 -6.60 6.53 7.90
C GLY A 80 -5.32 5.79 8.25
N ASP A 81 -5.43 4.49 8.39
CA ASP A 81 -4.38 3.59 8.84
C ASP A 81 -3.24 3.43 7.85
N HIS A 82 -3.42 3.77 6.57
CA HIS A 82 -2.33 3.79 5.58
C HIS A 82 -1.47 5.06 5.66
N ARG A 83 -1.86 6.04 6.49
CA ARG A 83 -1.23 7.37 6.50
C ARG A 83 -0.89 7.93 7.87
N PHE A 84 -0.92 7.16 8.97
CA PHE A 84 -0.69 7.78 10.29
C PHE A 84 0.70 8.43 10.43
N GLY A 85 1.69 7.99 9.66
CA GLY A 85 3.04 8.54 9.62
C GLY A 85 3.31 9.52 8.49
N ILE A 86 2.32 9.87 7.65
CA ILE A 86 2.57 10.59 6.39
C ILE A 86 3.19 11.99 6.60
N GLU A 87 2.86 12.65 7.71
CA GLU A 87 3.41 13.97 8.07
C GLU A 87 4.93 13.96 8.29
N LEU A 88 5.53 12.78 8.50
CA LEU A 88 6.99 12.62 8.52
C LEU A 88 7.66 13.03 7.20
N PHE A 89 6.88 13.03 6.11
CA PHE A 89 7.30 13.35 4.74
C PHE A 89 6.66 14.65 4.23
N GLU A 90 6.39 15.59 5.14
CA GLU A 90 5.98 16.95 4.79
C GLU A 90 6.93 17.57 3.74
N GLY A 91 6.36 18.26 2.75
CA GLY A 91 7.11 18.85 1.63
C GLY A 91 7.58 17.86 0.55
N LYS A 92 7.36 16.55 0.71
CA LYS A 92 7.52 15.56 -0.37
C LYS A 92 6.21 15.42 -1.17
N PRO A 93 6.25 15.06 -2.47
CA PRO A 93 5.05 14.71 -3.22
C PRO A 93 4.31 13.53 -2.57
N TRP A 94 3.04 13.73 -2.28
CA TRP A 94 2.13 12.68 -1.84
C TRP A 94 1.28 12.23 -3.02
N LEU A 95 1.36 10.96 -3.36
CA LEU A 95 0.79 10.40 -4.57
C LEU A 95 -0.35 9.45 -4.25
N MET A 96 -1.38 9.47 -5.07
CA MET A 96 -2.47 8.50 -5.08
C MET A 96 -3.03 8.46 -6.51
N ALA A 97 -3.57 7.31 -6.94
CA ALA A 97 -4.22 7.23 -8.24
C ALA A 97 -5.37 8.25 -8.35
N GLN A 98 -5.57 8.82 -9.54
CA GLN A 98 -6.60 9.80 -9.81
C GLN A 98 -8.00 9.28 -9.45
N ALA A 99 -8.26 7.99 -9.71
CA ALA A 99 -9.51 7.34 -9.33
C ALA A 99 -9.73 7.31 -7.80
N GLY A 100 -8.67 7.04 -7.03
CA GLY A 100 -8.72 7.07 -5.55
C GLY A 100 -8.96 8.48 -5.02
N LEU A 101 -8.31 9.49 -5.62
CA LEU A 101 -8.54 10.90 -5.25
C LEU A 101 -9.96 11.36 -5.57
N ALA A 102 -10.52 10.93 -6.71
CA ALA A 102 -11.90 11.23 -7.07
C ALA A 102 -12.89 10.59 -6.07
N GLU A 103 -12.70 9.31 -5.74
CA GLU A 103 -13.52 8.62 -4.75
C GLU A 103 -13.41 9.27 -3.37
N TRP A 104 -12.20 9.65 -2.92
CA TRP A 104 -12.02 10.29 -1.62
C TRP A 104 -12.76 11.63 -1.54
N ARG A 105 -12.69 12.46 -2.59
CA ARG A 105 -13.45 13.73 -2.66
C ARG A 105 -14.96 13.53 -2.57
N GLU A 106 -15.47 12.48 -3.20
CA GLU A 106 -16.90 12.18 -3.21
C GLU A 106 -17.37 11.64 -1.85
N ARG A 107 -16.62 10.69 -1.27
CA ARG A 107 -17.02 9.97 -0.07
C ARG A 107 -16.76 10.74 1.24
N SER A 108 -15.71 11.57 1.27
CA SER A 108 -15.30 12.33 2.45
C SER A 108 -14.86 13.74 2.07
N PRO A 109 -15.79 14.60 1.59
CA PRO A 109 -15.47 15.98 1.21
C PRO A 109 -14.89 16.82 2.37
N GLU A 110 -15.16 16.45 3.63
CA GLU A 110 -14.56 17.05 4.83
C GLU A 110 -13.03 16.91 4.89
N ASP A 111 -12.46 15.92 4.18
CA ASP A 111 -11.02 15.69 4.09
C ASP A 111 -10.35 16.55 3.01
N ALA A 112 -11.02 17.55 2.42
CA ALA A 112 -10.46 18.42 1.37
C ALA A 112 -9.05 18.93 1.69
N ARG A 113 -8.80 19.33 2.95
CA ARG A 113 -7.48 19.78 3.42
C ARG A 113 -6.36 18.74 3.28
N TRP A 114 -6.70 17.46 3.32
CA TRP A 114 -5.79 16.35 3.10
C TRP A 114 -5.68 16.05 1.62
N ILE A 115 -6.84 15.93 0.95
CA ILE A 115 -6.93 15.58 -0.47
C ILE A 115 -6.12 16.56 -1.34
N ASP A 116 -6.20 17.85 -1.06
CA ASP A 116 -5.53 18.90 -1.85
C ASP A 116 -3.99 18.85 -1.74
N ARG A 117 -3.46 18.05 -0.81
CA ARG A 117 -2.03 17.80 -0.65
C ARG A 117 -1.53 16.65 -1.52
N PHE A 118 -2.44 15.84 -2.06
CA PHE A 118 -2.10 14.73 -2.94
C PHE A 118 -2.07 15.15 -4.41
N HIS A 119 -1.19 14.50 -5.16
CA HIS A 119 -1.09 14.60 -6.61
C HIS A 119 -1.50 13.28 -7.26
N PRO A 120 -2.15 13.32 -8.43
CA PRO A 120 -2.37 12.13 -9.25
C PRO A 120 -1.03 11.42 -9.52
N ALA A 121 -0.98 10.13 -9.22
CA ALA A 121 0.23 9.31 -9.38
C ALA A 121 0.54 8.98 -10.84
N GLU A 122 -0.46 9.09 -11.72
CA GLU A 122 -0.33 8.90 -13.16
C GLU A 122 0.85 9.72 -13.70
N GLU A 123 1.78 9.06 -14.39
CA GLU A 123 3.01 9.63 -14.96
C GLU A 123 4.05 10.16 -13.94
N ARG A 124 3.83 10.00 -12.64
CA ARG A 124 4.74 10.45 -11.57
C ARG A 124 5.50 9.33 -10.87
N LEU A 125 5.20 8.08 -11.21
CA LEU A 125 5.89 6.93 -10.64
C LEU A 125 7.30 6.77 -11.25
N PRO A 126 8.30 6.34 -10.46
CA PRO A 126 9.61 5.99 -10.99
C PRO A 126 9.53 4.91 -12.09
N PRO A 127 10.42 4.94 -13.10
CA PRO A 127 10.46 3.91 -14.13
C PRO A 127 10.61 2.50 -13.54
N GLY A 128 9.77 1.56 -13.99
CA GLY A 128 9.73 0.18 -13.47
C GLY A 128 8.74 -0.04 -12.32
N ILE A 129 8.03 1.01 -11.88
CA ILE A 129 6.90 0.92 -10.95
C ILE A 129 5.66 1.45 -11.68
N GLU A 130 4.60 0.64 -11.70
CA GLU A 130 3.35 0.97 -12.40
C GLU A 130 2.14 0.90 -11.46
N LEU A 131 1.15 1.75 -11.76
CA LEU A 131 -0.16 1.66 -11.11
C LEU A 131 -0.86 0.37 -11.51
N TYR A 132 -1.39 -0.36 -10.54
CA TYR A 132 -2.13 -1.59 -10.76
C TYR A 132 -3.55 -1.47 -10.16
N PRO A 133 -4.59 -1.19 -10.99
CA PRO A 133 -5.96 -1.01 -10.52
C PRO A 133 -6.47 -2.29 -9.84
N THR A 134 -6.84 -2.14 -8.57
CA THR A 134 -7.22 -3.26 -7.68
C THR A 134 -8.45 -2.88 -6.85
N PRO A 135 -9.58 -2.58 -7.52
CA PRO A 135 -10.79 -2.16 -6.85
C PRO A 135 -11.43 -3.32 -6.07
N GLY A 136 -12.32 -2.98 -5.13
CA GLY A 136 -13.09 -3.93 -4.34
C GLY A 136 -13.11 -3.55 -2.86
N HIS A 137 -11.93 -3.25 -2.28
CA HIS A 137 -11.87 -2.67 -0.94
C HIS A 137 -12.43 -1.24 -0.93
N THR A 138 -11.90 -0.40 -1.81
CA THR A 138 -12.54 0.83 -2.28
C THR A 138 -12.64 0.76 -3.82
N LEU A 139 -13.47 1.60 -4.45
CA LEU A 139 -13.62 1.56 -5.91
C LEU A 139 -12.41 2.17 -6.63
N GLY A 140 -11.75 3.15 -6.01
CA GLY A 140 -10.55 3.83 -6.51
C GLY A 140 -9.24 3.20 -6.06
N HIS A 141 -9.26 2.04 -5.38
CA HIS A 141 -8.08 1.39 -4.81
C HIS A 141 -7.04 1.00 -5.89
N HIS A 142 -5.78 1.36 -5.68
CA HIS A 142 -4.66 1.04 -6.57
C HIS A 142 -3.48 0.45 -5.82
N SER A 143 -3.04 -0.71 -6.28
CA SER A 143 -1.78 -1.33 -5.90
C SER A 143 -0.65 -0.76 -6.75
N LEU A 144 0.60 -1.10 -6.41
CA LEU A 144 1.73 -0.93 -7.31
C LEU A 144 2.24 -2.29 -7.79
N ILE A 145 2.57 -2.41 -9.07
CA ILE A 145 3.31 -3.55 -9.63
C ILE A 145 4.71 -3.09 -10.05
N ALA A 146 5.72 -3.90 -9.76
CA ALA A 146 7.11 -3.58 -10.06
C ALA A 146 7.91 -4.83 -10.45
N ASP A 147 8.80 -4.68 -11.43
CA ASP A 147 9.71 -5.76 -11.83
C ASP A 147 10.92 -5.81 -10.90
N THR A 148 11.02 -6.88 -10.12
CA THR A 148 12.17 -7.12 -9.23
C THR A 148 13.05 -8.24 -9.77
N ARG A 149 14.23 -8.41 -9.17
CA ARG A 149 15.12 -9.54 -9.49
C ARG A 149 14.53 -10.93 -9.18
N TRP A 150 13.45 -10.99 -8.41
CA TRP A 150 12.77 -12.23 -8.02
C TRP A 150 11.44 -12.43 -8.78
N GLY A 151 11.17 -11.59 -9.78
CA GLY A 151 9.91 -11.57 -10.53
C GLY A 151 9.02 -10.38 -10.15
N PRO A 152 7.81 -10.32 -10.73
CA PRO A 152 6.87 -9.23 -10.47
C PRO A 152 6.46 -9.19 -9.00
N LEU A 153 6.64 -8.03 -8.38
CA LEU A 153 6.16 -7.71 -7.04
C LEU A 153 4.86 -6.91 -7.16
N VAL A 154 3.84 -7.25 -6.37
CA VAL A 154 2.68 -6.40 -6.16
C VAL A 154 2.64 -5.95 -4.70
N VAL A 155 2.65 -4.63 -4.46
CA VAL A 155 2.35 -4.04 -3.15
C VAL A 155 0.86 -3.74 -3.13
N THR A 156 0.09 -4.56 -2.42
CA THR A 156 -1.36 -4.65 -2.67
C THR A 156 -2.20 -3.69 -1.87
N GLY A 157 -1.69 -3.10 -0.78
CA GLY A 157 -2.57 -2.50 0.22
C GLY A 157 -3.70 -3.46 0.58
N ASP A 158 -4.90 -2.92 0.72
CA ASP A 158 -6.08 -3.66 1.18
C ASP A 158 -6.79 -4.45 0.07
N ALA A 159 -6.23 -4.48 -1.15
CA ALA A 159 -6.64 -5.46 -2.14
C ALA A 159 -6.36 -6.91 -1.68
N ALA A 160 -5.36 -7.10 -0.82
CA ALA A 160 -5.13 -8.34 -0.10
C ALA A 160 -4.60 -8.02 1.32
N MET A 161 -5.42 -8.29 2.33
CA MET A 161 -5.12 -7.90 3.71
C MET A 161 -3.87 -8.58 4.27
N ASN A 162 -3.81 -9.91 4.21
CA ASN A 162 -2.70 -10.71 4.68
C ASN A 162 -2.73 -12.07 3.97
N VAL A 163 -1.92 -13.04 4.43
CA VAL A 163 -1.84 -14.36 3.78
C VAL A 163 -3.17 -15.11 3.82
N GLU A 164 -3.93 -15.05 4.92
CA GLU A 164 -5.19 -15.78 5.03
C GLU A 164 -6.25 -15.25 4.06
N PHE A 165 -6.43 -13.92 3.98
CA PHE A 165 -7.36 -13.32 3.01
C PHE A 165 -6.90 -13.53 1.57
N TYR A 166 -5.59 -13.45 1.32
CA TYR A 166 -5.02 -13.73 0.01
C TYR A 166 -5.29 -15.17 -0.43
N GLU A 167 -4.99 -16.15 0.41
CA GLU A 167 -5.21 -17.57 0.12
C GLU A 167 -6.69 -17.87 -0.11
N ALA A 168 -7.57 -17.39 0.77
CA ALA A 168 -9.02 -17.54 0.63
C ALA A 168 -9.59 -16.86 -0.63
N GLY A 169 -8.95 -15.79 -1.12
CA GLY A 169 -9.46 -15.00 -2.23
C GLY A 169 -10.66 -14.14 -1.85
N GLU A 170 -10.66 -13.65 -0.61
CA GLU A 170 -11.79 -12.92 -0.03
C GLU A 170 -11.38 -11.50 0.38
N GLY A 171 -12.27 -10.53 0.16
CA GLY A 171 -12.12 -9.17 0.66
C GLY A 171 -12.28 -9.07 2.18
N TYR A 172 -11.86 -7.94 2.74
CA TYR A 172 -12.03 -7.64 4.17
C TYR A 172 -13.47 -7.22 4.49
N HIS A 173 -13.84 -7.20 5.77
CA HIS A 173 -15.23 -7.00 6.20
C HIS A 173 -15.86 -5.65 5.79
N ASN A 174 -15.04 -4.66 5.43
CA ASN A 174 -15.47 -3.33 5.00
C ASN A 174 -15.20 -3.07 3.50
N SER A 175 -14.92 -4.10 2.71
CA SER A 175 -14.84 -3.94 1.26
C SER A 175 -16.17 -3.44 0.69
N VAL A 176 -16.11 -2.46 -0.23
CA VAL A 176 -17.30 -1.89 -0.88
C VAL A 176 -17.93 -2.84 -1.91
N ASP A 177 -17.13 -3.76 -2.47
CA ASP A 177 -17.57 -4.79 -3.40
C ASP A 177 -16.76 -6.09 -3.18
N PHE A 178 -17.38 -7.09 -2.58
CA PHE A 178 -16.73 -8.36 -2.25
C PHE A 178 -16.44 -9.23 -3.48
N GLU A 179 -17.30 -9.21 -4.50
CA GLU A 179 -17.08 -9.98 -5.72
C GLU A 179 -15.91 -9.40 -6.51
N GLN A 180 -15.85 -8.07 -6.59
CA GLN A 180 -14.74 -7.37 -7.21
C GLN A 180 -13.44 -7.53 -6.42
N ALA A 181 -13.48 -7.50 -5.09
CA ALA A 181 -12.31 -7.80 -4.25
C ALA A 181 -11.76 -9.21 -4.53
N ALA A 182 -12.64 -10.22 -4.62
CA ALA A 182 -12.25 -11.59 -4.94
C ALA A 182 -11.65 -11.73 -6.36
N GLU A 183 -12.20 -11.03 -7.37
CA GLU A 183 -11.60 -10.97 -8.72
C GLU A 183 -10.24 -10.26 -8.71
N THR A 184 -10.12 -9.16 -7.97
CA THR A 184 -8.86 -8.45 -7.78
C THR A 184 -7.77 -9.36 -7.19
N ILE A 185 -8.07 -10.13 -6.14
CA ILE A 185 -7.10 -11.09 -5.58
C ILE A 185 -6.73 -12.17 -6.62
N ARG A 186 -7.69 -12.68 -7.40
CA ARG A 186 -7.43 -13.65 -8.48
C ARG A 186 -6.50 -13.07 -9.56
N ARG A 187 -6.65 -11.79 -9.91
CA ARG A 187 -5.73 -11.10 -10.84
C ARG A 187 -4.33 -10.96 -10.26
N ILE A 188 -4.21 -10.57 -8.98
CA ILE A 188 -2.91 -10.47 -8.28
C ILE A 188 -2.22 -11.84 -8.26
N LYS A 189 -2.93 -12.92 -7.93
CA LYS A 189 -2.40 -14.31 -7.95
C LYS A 189 -1.84 -14.74 -9.31
N LYS A 190 -2.36 -14.22 -10.41
CA LYS A 190 -1.87 -14.53 -11.77
C LYS A 190 -0.67 -13.68 -12.18
N ALA A 191 -0.58 -12.45 -11.67
CA ALA A 191 0.41 -11.47 -12.12
C ALA A 191 1.69 -11.46 -11.27
N ALA A 192 1.57 -11.72 -9.97
CA ALA A 192 2.66 -11.53 -9.02
C ALA A 192 3.49 -12.82 -8.82
N ALA A 193 4.81 -12.68 -8.66
CA ALA A 193 5.65 -13.70 -8.01
C ALA A 193 5.80 -13.42 -6.51
N LEU A 194 5.76 -12.14 -6.13
CA LEU A 194 5.86 -11.67 -4.74
C LEU A 194 4.68 -10.75 -4.42
N VAL A 195 4.12 -10.86 -3.23
CA VAL A 195 3.02 -10.00 -2.78
C VAL A 195 3.35 -9.42 -1.41
N ILE A 196 3.35 -8.08 -1.30
CA ILE A 196 3.39 -7.38 -0.02
C ILE A 196 1.94 -7.00 0.32
N PRO A 197 1.29 -7.71 1.28
CA PRO A 197 -0.10 -7.47 1.62
C PRO A 197 -0.27 -6.23 2.51
N GLY A 198 -1.48 -5.68 2.58
CA GLY A 198 -1.79 -4.45 3.31
C GLY A 198 -1.51 -4.52 4.81
N HIS A 199 -1.62 -5.70 5.43
CA HIS A 199 -1.53 -5.92 6.87
C HIS A 199 -0.92 -7.28 7.21
N GLY A 200 0.29 -7.55 6.73
CA GLY A 200 0.95 -8.82 6.96
C GLY A 200 2.33 -8.98 6.31
N ASN A 201 2.88 -10.18 6.43
CA ASN A 201 4.19 -10.51 5.88
C ASN A 201 4.17 -10.69 4.35
N LEU A 202 5.36 -10.56 3.74
CA LEU A 202 5.59 -10.93 2.33
C LEU A 202 5.09 -12.35 2.04
N ILE A 203 4.31 -12.47 0.98
CA ILE A 203 3.81 -13.75 0.45
C ILE A 203 4.65 -14.12 -0.78
N LEU A 204 5.16 -15.35 -0.79
CA LEU A 204 5.76 -15.95 -1.97
C LEU A 204 4.65 -16.61 -2.78
N ASN A 205 4.25 -16.00 -3.90
CA ASN A 205 3.20 -16.54 -4.75
C ASN A 205 3.80 -17.61 -5.67
N ARG A 206 3.47 -18.88 -5.44
CA ARG A 206 4.00 -20.06 -6.14
C ARG A 206 2.88 -20.85 -6.80
#